data_AF-A0AAD3XY94-F1
#
_entry.id   AF-A0AAD3XY94-F1
#
_cell.length_a   1.000
_cell.length_b   1.000
_cell.length_c   1.000
_cell.angle_alpha   90.00
_cell.angle_beta   90.00
_cell.angle_gamma   90.00
#
_symmetry.space_group_name_H-M   'P 1'
#
loop_
_entity.id
_entity.type
_entity.pdbx_description
1 polymer ?
#
loop_
_entity_poly.entity_id
_entity_poly.type
_entity_poly.pdbx_seq_one_letter_code
_entity_poly.pdbx_strand_id
1 'polypeptide(L)'
;MIQGGVGPFGLLTLAFKGLEVYTAIFFRVFKSLHKHVVLMCSDQNRSSLNPTNDKTTYDTFVDVNLIHGELSLITLIDHSVVESFGAMGKNCITVRVYPTLAVDDNAHLYAFNCGTEKVEVTRLAAWSMKKAQIN
;
A
#
# COMPACT_ATOMS: atom_id res chain seq x y z
N MET A 1 -3.62 -9.66 -7.29
CA MET A 1 -4.73 -8.77 -6.89
C MET A 1 -5.99 -9.17 -7.64
N ILE A 2 -7.12 -9.34 -6.94
CA ILE A 2 -8.41 -9.66 -7.55
C ILE A 2 -9.15 -8.35 -7.87
N GLN A 3 -9.66 -8.20 -9.08
CA GLN A 3 -10.44 -7.04 -9.49
C GLN A 3 -11.74 -6.94 -8.66
N GLY A 4 -12.07 -5.74 -8.20
CA GLY A 4 -13.29 -5.45 -7.45
C GLY A 4 -13.99 -4.20 -7.97
N GLY A 5 -15.08 -3.80 -7.31
CA GLY A 5 -15.78 -2.54 -7.61
C GLY A 5 -14.89 -1.33 -7.29
N VAL A 6 -14.95 -0.87 -6.04
CA VAL A 6 -14.09 0.20 -5.53
C VAL A 6 -12.83 -0.42 -4.93
N GLY A 7 -11.79 -0.48 -5.75
CA GLY A 7 -10.47 -1.03 -5.43
C GLY A 7 -10.22 -2.47 -5.88
N PRO A 8 -8.96 -2.92 -5.77
CA PRO A 8 -7.89 -2.31 -4.98
C PRO A 8 -7.30 -1.06 -5.64
N PHE A 9 -7.10 0.01 -4.86
CA PHE A 9 -6.38 1.23 -5.27
C PHE A 9 -5.46 1.71 -4.15
N GLY A 10 -4.30 2.26 -4.50
CA GLY A 10 -3.29 2.70 -3.53
C GLY A 10 -1.91 2.82 -4.15
N LEU A 11 -0.89 2.33 -3.44
CA LEU A 11 0.52 2.43 -3.80
C LEU A 11 1.14 1.06 -4.07
N LEU A 12 2.02 1.01 -5.07
CA LEU A 12 3.02 -0.05 -5.21
C LEU A 12 4.37 0.52 -4.78
N THR A 13 4.90 0.01 -3.67
CA THR A 13 6.18 0.42 -3.09
C THR A 13 7.23 -0.64 -3.30
N LEU A 14 8.51 -0.25 -3.27
CA LEU A 14 9.65 -1.16 -3.51
C LEU A 14 9.39 -2.01 -4.76
N ALA A 15 8.94 -1.34 -5.83
CA ALA A 15 8.55 -1.96 -7.08
C ALA A 15 9.71 -1.94 -8.06
N PHE A 16 9.90 -3.02 -8.81
CA PHE A 16 10.82 -3.03 -9.95
C PHE A 16 10.11 -2.50 -11.20
N LYS A 17 10.88 -1.99 -12.18
CA LYS A 17 10.34 -1.29 -13.35
C LYS A 17 9.32 -2.11 -14.16
N GLY A 18 9.53 -3.42 -14.33
CA GLY A 18 8.60 -4.30 -15.03
C GLY A 18 7.46 -4.85 -14.14
N LEU A 19 7.38 -4.42 -12.88
CA LEU A 19 6.42 -4.88 -11.87
C LEU A 19 6.48 -6.39 -11.60
N GLU A 20 7.63 -7.03 -11.84
CA GLU A 20 7.91 -8.41 -11.46
C GLU A 20 7.87 -8.56 -9.94
N VAL A 21 8.45 -7.58 -9.24
CA VAL A 21 8.51 -7.45 -7.78
C VAL A 21 7.87 -6.13 -7.35
N TYR A 22 7.01 -6.16 -6.32
CA TYR A 22 6.44 -5.00 -5.64
C TYR A 22 5.76 -5.39 -4.32
N THR A 23 5.56 -4.41 -3.44
CA THR A 23 4.66 -4.50 -2.27
C THR A 23 3.47 -3.57 -2.50
N ALA A 24 2.25 -4.08 -2.39
CA ALA A 24 1.04 -3.31 -2.67
C ALA A 24 0.33 -2.90 -1.38
N ILE A 25 0.18 -1.60 -1.17
CA ILE A 25 -0.56 -1.02 -0.04
C ILE A 25 -1.80 -0.34 -0.61
N PHE A 26 -2.98 -0.83 -0.27
CA PHE A 26 -4.20 -0.40 -0.94
C PHE A 26 -5.42 -0.43 -0.05
N PHE A 27 -6.48 0.25 -0.51
CA PHE A 27 -7.81 0.14 0.05
C PHE A 27 -8.75 -0.65 -0.85
N ARG A 28 -9.73 -1.29 -0.22
CA ARG A 28 -10.97 -1.78 -0.85
C ARG A 28 -12.15 -1.20 -0.10
N VAL A 29 -13.17 -0.76 -0.84
CA VAL A 29 -14.42 -0.26 -0.24
C VAL A 29 -15.55 -1.22 -0.57
N PHE A 30 -16.22 -1.68 0.46
CA PHE A 30 -17.38 -2.56 0.39
C PHE A 30 -18.64 -1.80 0.82
N LYS A 31 -19.78 -2.17 0.22
CA LYS A 31 -21.08 -1.68 0.64
C LYS A 31 -21.72 -2.68 1.60
N SER A 32 -22.06 -2.22 2.80
CA SER A 32 -22.92 -2.94 3.76
C SER A 32 -24.33 -2.32 3.75
N LEU A 33 -25.29 -2.97 4.43
CA LEU A 33 -26.72 -2.60 4.41
C LEU A 33 -26.97 -1.11 4.74
N HIS A 34 -26.18 -0.52 5.63
CA HIS A 34 -26.37 0.86 6.10
C HIS A 34 -25.10 1.72 6.11
N LYS A 35 -23.95 1.17 5.69
CA LYS A 35 -22.67 1.90 5.71
C LYS A 35 -21.67 1.33 4.72
N HIS A 36 -20.65 2.12 4.41
CA HIS A 36 -19.46 1.63 3.72
C HIS A 36 -18.51 0.98 4.74
N VAL A 37 -17.80 -0.05 4.29
CA VAL A 37 -16.74 -0.71 5.05
C VAL A 37 -15.46 -0.61 4.24
N VAL A 38 -14.40 -0.09 4.85
CA VAL A 38 -13.11 0.10 4.19
C VAL A 38 -12.12 -0.90 4.74
N LEU A 39 -11.45 -1.63 3.86
CA LEU A 39 -10.35 -2.53 4.20
C LEU A 39 -9.05 -1.91 3.70
N MET A 40 -8.05 -1.82 4.57
CA MET A 40 -6.68 -1.49 4.21
C MET A 40 -5.86 -2.78 4.17
N CYS A 41 -5.07 -2.97 3.12
CA CYS A 41 -4.25 -4.15 2.95
C CYS A 41 -2.78 -3.77 2.68
N SER A 42 -1.87 -4.62 3.13
CA SER A 42 -0.49 -4.73 2.67
C SER A 42 -0.27 -6.12 2.10
N ASP A 43 -0.19 -6.21 0.77
CA ASP A 43 0.05 -7.43 0.01
C ASP A 43 1.51 -7.48 -0.46
N GLN A 44 2.28 -8.35 0.16
CA GLN A 44 3.69 -8.62 -0.14
C GLN A 44 3.90 -9.95 -0.87
N ASN A 45 2.86 -10.57 -1.44
CA ASN A 45 2.99 -11.84 -2.17
C ASN A 45 4.00 -11.76 -3.33
N ARG A 46 4.16 -10.58 -3.92
CA ARG A 46 5.13 -10.30 -5.00
C ARG A 46 6.30 -9.45 -4.55
N SER A 47 6.54 -9.34 -3.25
CA SER A 47 7.60 -8.47 -2.70
C SER A 47 9.02 -8.95 -2.97
N SER A 48 9.21 -10.21 -3.37
CA SER A 48 10.52 -10.80 -3.64
C SER A 48 10.40 -12.03 -4.54
N LEU A 49 11.41 -12.29 -5.36
CA LEU A 49 11.53 -13.56 -6.09
C LEU A 49 12.06 -14.70 -5.21
N ASN A 50 12.56 -14.40 -4.00
CA ASN A 50 13.03 -15.42 -3.09
C ASN A 50 11.83 -16.16 -2.46
N PRO A 51 11.67 -17.49 -2.70
CA PRO A 51 10.53 -18.23 -2.18
C PRO A 51 10.56 -18.40 -0.65
N THR A 52 11.71 -18.27 0.00
CA THR A 52 11.85 -18.51 1.45
C THR A 52 11.42 -17.32 2.32
N ASN A 53 11.25 -16.13 1.74
CA ASN A 53 10.74 -14.99 2.50
C ASN A 53 9.29 -15.24 2.91
N ASP A 54 8.96 -14.91 4.15
CA ASP A 54 7.58 -14.72 4.59
C ASP A 54 6.95 -13.57 3.80
N LYS A 55 5.82 -13.87 3.15
CA LYS A 55 5.04 -12.93 2.34
C LYS A 55 3.59 -12.88 2.80
N THR A 56 3.34 -13.27 4.06
CA THR A 56 2.01 -13.22 4.70
C THR A 56 1.42 -11.84 4.50
N THR A 57 0.27 -11.77 3.84
CA THR A 57 -0.47 -10.51 3.64
C THR A 57 -1.14 -10.09 4.94
N TYR A 58 -1.16 -8.79 5.21
CA TYR A 58 -1.85 -8.23 6.38
C TYR A 58 -2.95 -7.26 5.92
N ASP A 59 -4.01 -7.20 6.70
CA ASP A 59 -5.09 -6.25 6.48
C ASP A 59 -5.73 -5.80 7.80
N THR A 60 -6.49 -4.71 7.72
CA THR A 60 -7.31 -4.21 8.83
C THR A 60 -8.49 -3.43 8.31
N PHE A 61 -9.61 -3.50 9.03
CA PHE A 61 -10.76 -2.64 8.77
C PHE A 61 -10.49 -1.22 9.26
N VAL A 62 -10.81 -0.25 8.41
CA VAL A 62 -10.60 1.17 8.71
C VAL A 62 -11.90 1.80 9.13
N ASP A 63 -11.94 2.34 10.36
CA ASP A 63 -13.07 3.10 10.86
C ASP A 63 -13.06 4.54 10.32
N VAL A 64 -13.64 4.70 9.14
CA VAL A 64 -13.75 5.98 8.42
C VAL A 64 -15.17 6.22 7.95
N ASN A 65 -15.56 7.49 8.02
CA ASN A 65 -16.81 7.95 7.45
C ASN A 65 -16.56 8.56 6.06
N LEU A 66 -17.05 7.89 5.02
CA LEU A 66 -16.89 8.31 3.63
C LEU A 66 -17.92 9.37 3.19
N ILE A 67 -18.51 10.16 4.09
CA ILE A 67 -19.43 11.27 3.73
C ILE A 67 -18.78 12.23 2.72
N HIS A 68 -17.48 12.49 2.85
CA HIS A 68 -16.73 13.32 1.90
C HIS A 68 -15.98 12.51 0.83
N GLY A 69 -16.07 11.18 0.86
CA GLY A 69 -15.45 10.30 -0.15
C GLY A 69 -13.93 10.18 -0.09
N GLU A 70 -13.25 10.80 0.88
CA GLU A 70 -11.79 10.85 0.93
C GLU A 70 -11.19 9.77 1.86
N LEU A 71 -10.05 9.21 1.42
CA LEU A 71 -9.22 8.29 2.18
C LEU A 71 -7.78 8.77 2.16
N SER A 72 -7.15 8.82 3.34
CA SER A 72 -5.75 9.17 3.48
C SER A 72 -4.89 7.92 3.67
N LEU A 73 -3.73 7.90 3.01
CA LEU A 73 -2.66 6.92 3.23
C LEU A 73 -1.33 7.66 3.40
N ILE A 74 -0.59 7.33 4.44
CA ILE A 74 0.81 7.71 4.60
C ILE A 74 1.63 6.43 4.64
N THR A 75 2.69 6.35 3.85
CA THR A 75 3.57 5.18 3.81
C THR A 75 5.02 5.63 3.96
N LEU A 76 5.69 5.11 4.99
CA LEU A 76 7.14 5.22 5.17
C LEU A 76 7.79 4.00 4.54
N ILE A 77 8.78 4.23 3.67
CA ILE A 77 9.47 3.19 2.91
C ILE A 77 10.95 3.31 3.23
N ASP A 78 11.52 2.29 3.86
CA ASP A 78 12.95 2.25 4.20
C ASP A 78 13.52 0.87 3.88
N HIS A 79 13.98 0.72 2.63
CA HIS A 79 14.62 -0.49 2.08
C HIS A 79 13.85 -1.81 2.32
N SER A 80 13.95 -2.38 3.52
CA SER A 80 13.33 -3.66 3.91
C SER A 80 12.13 -3.55 4.86
N VAL A 81 11.69 -2.32 5.17
CA VAL A 81 10.51 -2.07 5.98
C VAL A 81 9.58 -1.08 5.29
N VAL A 82 8.28 -1.34 5.39
CA VAL A 82 7.22 -0.45 4.94
C VAL A 82 6.21 -0.27 6.06
N GLU A 83 6.00 0.95 6.51
CA GLU A 83 5.03 1.31 7.54
C GLU A 83 3.91 2.13 6.92
N SER A 84 2.68 1.64 7.00
CA SER A 84 1.53 2.23 6.33
C SER A 84 0.48 2.65 7.34
N PHE A 85 0.04 3.90 7.23
CA PHE A 85 -0.92 4.54 8.13
C PHE A 85 -2.16 4.95 7.34
N GLY A 86 -3.26 4.24 7.57
CA GLY A 86 -4.56 4.54 6.99
C GLY A 86 -5.37 5.49 7.85
N ALA A 87 -6.19 6.33 7.23
CA ALA A 87 -7.12 7.23 7.91
C ALA A 87 -6.46 8.08 9.01
N MET A 88 -5.41 8.81 8.62
CA MET A 88 -4.65 9.70 9.50
C MET A 88 -4.05 9.00 10.73
N GLY A 89 -3.70 7.70 10.61
CA GLY A 89 -3.06 6.93 11.66
C GLY A 89 -4.01 6.15 12.57
N LYS A 90 -5.32 6.11 12.28
CA LYS A 90 -6.26 5.22 12.99
C LYS A 90 -5.91 3.75 12.85
N ASN A 91 -5.27 3.39 11.74
CA ASN A 91 -4.82 2.03 11.45
C ASN A 91 -3.38 2.07 10.97
N CYS A 92 -2.57 1.13 11.46
CA CYS A 92 -1.18 0.96 11.03
C CYS A 92 -0.93 -0.48 10.61
N ILE A 93 -0.18 -0.66 9.53
CA ILE A 93 0.38 -1.95 9.12
C ILE A 93 1.87 -1.74 8.86
N THR A 94 2.71 -2.47 9.61
CA THR A 94 4.15 -2.50 9.39
C THR A 94 4.53 -3.85 8.83
N VAL A 95 5.24 -3.86 7.70
CA VAL A 95 5.68 -5.09 7.03
C VAL A 95 7.16 -5.08 6.78
N ARG A 96 7.76 -6.27 6.81
CA ARG A 96 9.14 -6.51 6.38
C ARG A 96 9.12 -7.19 5.02
N VAL A 97 9.91 -6.66 4.09
CA VAL A 97 10.02 -7.19 2.73
C VAL A 97 11.47 -7.18 2.29
N TYR A 98 11.85 -8.13 1.43
CA TYR A 98 13.23 -8.33 1.01
C TYR A 98 13.30 -8.47 -0.52
N PRO A 99 13.07 -7.37 -1.26
CA PRO A 99 13.02 -7.41 -2.73
C PRO A 99 14.36 -7.84 -3.32
N THR A 100 14.31 -8.72 -4.32
CA THR A 100 15.50 -9.18 -5.05
C THR A 100 15.88 -8.26 -6.20
N LEU A 101 14.94 -7.46 -6.70
CA LEU A 101 15.13 -6.59 -7.88
C LEU A 101 14.98 -5.10 -7.55
N ALA A 102 14.02 -4.76 -6.70
CA ALA A 102 13.71 -3.38 -6.33
C ALA A 102 14.57 -2.91 -5.15
N VAL A 103 15.88 -2.85 -5.37
CA VAL A 103 16.89 -2.43 -4.38
C VAL A 103 17.56 -1.14 -4.84
N ASP A 104 17.76 -0.21 -3.90
CA ASP A 104 18.37 1.10 -4.14
C ASP A 104 17.73 1.83 -5.32
N ASP A 105 18.52 2.27 -6.30
CA ASP A 105 18.07 3.03 -7.47
C ASP A 105 17.13 2.24 -8.40
N ASN A 106 17.01 0.92 -8.23
CA ASN A 106 16.05 0.10 -8.97
C ASN A 106 14.65 0.09 -8.35
N ALA A 107 14.48 0.64 -7.14
CA ALA A 107 13.19 0.75 -6.49
C ALA A 107 12.37 1.91 -7.05
N HIS A 108 11.12 1.62 -7.40
CA HIS A 108 10.15 2.58 -7.94
C HIS A 108 8.93 2.66 -7.03
N LEU A 109 8.21 3.78 -7.14
CA LEU A 109 6.94 4.04 -6.46
C LEU A 109 5.86 4.32 -7.51
N TYR A 110 4.73 3.64 -7.41
CA TYR A 110 3.58 3.86 -8.30
C TYR A 110 2.31 4.10 -7.48
N ALA A 111 1.43 4.97 -7.98
CA ALA A 111 0.02 4.97 -7.60
C ALA A 111 -0.76 4.10 -8.60
N PHE A 112 -1.75 3.35 -8.13
CA PHE A 112 -2.51 2.44 -8.99
C PHE A 112 -4.00 2.37 -8.62
N ASN A 113 -4.81 1.99 -9.59
CA ASN A 113 -6.19 1.55 -9.40
C ASN A 113 -6.43 0.31 -10.27
N CYS A 114 -6.81 -0.80 -9.64
CA CYS A 114 -7.23 -2.04 -10.30
C CYS A 114 -8.70 -2.39 -9.98
N GLY A 115 -9.50 -1.42 -9.52
CA GLY A 115 -10.96 -1.54 -9.45
C GLY A 115 -11.64 -1.21 -10.78
N THR A 116 -12.92 -1.56 -10.90
CA THR A 116 -13.76 -1.13 -12.04
C THR A 116 -14.22 0.31 -11.91
N GLU A 117 -14.37 0.79 -10.68
CA GLU A 117 -14.76 2.17 -10.40
C GLU A 117 -13.55 3.11 -10.51
N LYS A 118 -13.80 4.33 -10.99
CA LYS A 118 -12.79 5.38 -11.04
C LYS A 118 -12.54 5.93 -9.63
N VAL A 119 -11.28 6.15 -9.31
CA VAL A 119 -10.85 6.86 -8.09
C VAL A 119 -9.98 8.05 -8.49
N GLU A 120 -10.04 9.11 -7.71
CA GLU A 120 -9.27 10.33 -7.93
C GLU A 120 -8.20 10.47 -6.84
N VAL A 121 -6.99 10.84 -7.25
CA VAL A 121 -5.92 11.21 -6.33
C VAL A 121 -5.99 12.72 -6.10
N THR A 122 -6.70 13.13 -5.06
CA THR A 122 -6.89 14.57 -4.74
C THR A 122 -5.59 15.24 -4.32
N ARG A 123 -4.69 14.51 -3.66
CA ARG A 123 -3.35 14.97 -3.28
C ARG A 123 -2.38 13.81 -3.19
N LEU A 124 -1.19 13.98 -3.76
CA LEU A 124 -0.04 13.09 -3.58
C LEU A 124 1.21 13.92 -3.29
N ALA A 125 1.90 13.61 -2.21
CA ALA A 125 3.17 14.23 -1.87
C ALA A 125 4.17 13.13 -1.51
N ALA A 126 5.37 13.22 -2.07
CA ALA A 126 6.45 12.27 -1.87
C ALA A 126 7.73 13.03 -1.55
N TRP A 127 8.47 12.54 -0.56
CA TRP A 127 9.74 13.12 -0.12
C TRP A 127 10.81 12.05 -0.09
N SER A 128 11.97 12.33 -0.70
CA SER A 128 13.16 11.50 -0.51
C SER A 128 13.71 11.73 0.89
N MET A 129 13.77 10.65 1.67
CA MET A 129 14.24 10.69 3.06
C MET A 129 15.77 10.54 3.12
N LYS A 130 16.45 11.42 3.86
CA LYS A 130 17.90 11.27 4.13
C LYS A 130 18.11 10.23 5.23
N LYS A 131 19.25 9.55 5.18
CA LYS A 131 19.68 8.63 6.24
C LYS A 131 19.80 9.41 7.57
N ALA A 132 19.22 8.84 8.63
CA ALA A 132 19.39 9.36 9.98
C ALA A 132 20.74 8.94 10.56
N GLN A 133 21.28 9.71 11.52
CA GLN A 133 22.34 9.25 12.40
C GLN A 133 21.70 8.48 13.55
N ILE A 134 22.03 7.19 13.65
CA ILE A 134 21.53 6.29 14.70
C ILE A 134 22.75 5.86 15.52
N ASN A 135 22.66 6.00 16.85
CA ASN A 135 23.72 5.71 17.81
C ASN A 135 23.84 4.22 18.13
#